data_AF-A0A1G9Y6M1-F1
#
_entry.id   AF-A0A1G9Y6M1-F1
#
_cell.length_a   1.000
_cell.length_b   1.000
_cell.length_c   1.000
_cell.angle_alpha   90.00
_cell.angle_beta   90.00
_cell.angle_gamma   90.00
#
_symmetry.space_group_name_H-M   'P 1'
#
loop_
_entity.id
_entity.type
_entity.pdbx_description
1 polymer ?
#
loop_
_entity_poly.entity_id
_entity_poly.type
_entity_poly.pdbx_seq_one_letter_code
_entity_poly.pdbx_strand_id
1 'polypeptide(L)'
;MDVISKAEEKLTMLSADPETRKEYERRARALSDERSRLEDAREMGMEKGIVSVIRGLLAKGMPLTEAAKLTPYSVEELEKKLNENQE
;
A
#
# COMPACT_ATOMS: atom_id res chain seq x y z
N MET A 1 3.28 -31.98 36.68
CA MET A 1 2.56 -31.25 35.62
C MET A 1 3.59 -30.50 34.81
N ASP A 2 3.69 -30.83 33.53
CA ASP A 2 4.78 -30.40 32.66
C ASP A 2 4.69 -28.89 32.35
N VAL A 3 5.83 -28.24 32.07
CA VAL A 3 5.88 -26.79 31.85
C VAL A 3 5.11 -26.40 30.59
N ILE A 4 5.15 -27.28 29.58
CA ILE A 4 4.42 -27.14 28.32
C ILE A 4 2.91 -27.19 28.58
N SER A 5 2.43 -28.15 29.38
CA SER A 5 1.00 -28.29 29.71
C SER A 5 0.44 -27.06 30.42
N LYS A 6 1.22 -26.42 31.31
CA LYS A 6 0.82 -25.17 31.97
C LYS A 6 0.75 -23.99 31.00
N ALA A 7 1.62 -23.94 30.00
CA ALA A 7 1.59 -22.90 28.98
C ALA A 7 0.36 -23.05 28.07
N GLU A 8 0.01 -24.28 27.69
CA GLU A 8 -1.16 -24.60 26.87
C GLU A 8 -2.48 -24.28 27.60
N GLU A 9 -2.61 -24.64 28.88
CA GLU A 9 -3.79 -24.26 29.69
C GLU A 9 -3.95 -22.75 29.78
N LYS A 10 -2.86 -22.02 30.01
CA LYS A 10 -2.88 -20.55 30.12
C LYS A 10 -3.25 -19.89 28.79
N LEU A 11 -2.75 -20.43 27.68
CA LEU A 11 -3.10 -19.96 26.34
C LEU A 11 -4.55 -20.28 25.99
N THR A 12 -5.05 -21.45 26.40
CA THR A 12 -6.46 -21.84 26.26
C THR A 12 -7.37 -20.92 27.07
N MET A 13 -7.00 -20.60 28.32
CA MET A 13 -7.75 -19.67 29.17
C MET A 13 -7.78 -18.25 28.59
N LEU A 14 -6.65 -17.74 28.10
CA LEU A 14 -6.56 -16.41 27.49
C LEU A 14 -7.28 -16.32 26.13
N SER A 15 -7.24 -17.39 25.34
CA SER A 15 -7.94 -17.45 24.04
C SER A 15 -9.43 -17.76 24.16
N ALA A 16 -9.86 -18.33 25.28
CA ALA A 16 -11.27 -18.59 25.59
C ALA A 16 -12.01 -17.33 26.09
N ASP A 17 -11.29 -16.31 26.56
CA ASP A 17 -11.89 -15.04 26.98
C ASP A 17 -12.35 -14.21 25.76
N PRO A 18 -13.66 -13.96 25.59
CA PRO A 18 -14.20 -13.25 24.44
C PRO A 18 -13.69 -11.80 24.31
N GLU A 19 -13.40 -11.13 25.43
CA GLU A 19 -12.88 -9.75 25.40
C GLU A 19 -11.43 -9.71 24.92
N THR A 20 -10.57 -10.61 25.41
CA THR A 20 -9.19 -10.76 24.94
C THR A 20 -9.15 -11.06 23.43
N ARG A 21 -10.02 -11.95 22.94
CA ARG A 21 -10.13 -12.24 21.50
C ARG A 21 -10.56 -11.01 20.69
N LYS A 22 -11.56 -10.28 21.18
CA LYS A 22 -12.08 -9.07 20.51
C LYS A 22 -11.06 -7.93 20.49
N GLU A 23 -10.23 -7.79 21.53
CA GLU A 23 -9.12 -6.85 21.54
C GLU A 23 -8.04 -7.23 20.52
N TYR A 24 -7.69 -8.51 20.46
CA TYR A 24 -6.77 -9.02 19.46
C TYR A 24 -7.26 -8.77 18.03
N GLU A 25 -8.52 -9.10 17.73
CA GLU A 25 -9.12 -8.89 16.41
C GLU A 25 -9.13 -7.40 16.02
N ARG A 26 -9.46 -6.50 16.97
CA ARG A 26 -9.38 -5.04 16.75
C ARG A 26 -7.96 -4.59 16.41
N ARG A 27 -6.96 -5.08 17.15
CA ARG A 27 -5.55 -4.74 16.90
C ARG A 27 -5.08 -5.28 15.55
N ALA A 28 -5.41 -6.52 15.22
CA ALA A 28 -5.06 -7.14 13.95
C ALA A 28 -5.65 -6.35 12.78
N ARG A 29 -6.91 -5.93 12.90
CA ARG A 29 -7.55 -5.06 11.90
C ARG A 29 -6.86 -3.70 11.77
N ALA A 30 -6.58 -3.03 12.88
CA ALA A 30 -5.90 -1.74 12.86
C ALA A 30 -4.52 -1.81 12.19
N LEU A 31 -3.75 -2.86 12.45
CA LEU A 31 -2.46 -3.11 11.78
C LEU A 31 -2.63 -3.39 10.29
N SER A 32 -3.66 -4.13 9.91
CA SER A 32 -3.97 -4.38 8.50
C SER A 32 -4.32 -3.08 7.78
N ASP A 33 -5.20 -2.27 8.37
CA ASP A 33 -5.62 -0.98 7.80
C ASP A 33 -4.43 -0.02 7.67
N GLU A 34 -3.53 0.01 8.65
CA GLU A 34 -2.30 0.81 8.60
C GLU A 34 -1.38 0.36 7.46
N ARG A 35 -1.18 -0.95 7.31
CA ARG A 35 -0.36 -1.50 6.22
C ARG A 35 -0.93 -1.16 4.85
N SER A 36 -2.25 -1.31 4.66
CA SER A 36 -2.90 -0.94 3.40
C SER A 36 -2.72 0.55 3.10
N ARG A 37 -2.89 1.45 4.09
CA ARG A 37 -2.66 2.89 3.90
C ARG A 37 -1.23 3.20 3.48
N LEU A 38 -0.24 2.51 4.04
CA LEU A 38 1.17 2.71 3.68
C LEU A 38 1.48 2.19 2.28
N GLU A 39 0.89 1.06 1.88
CA GLU A 39 0.99 0.54 0.51
C GLU A 39 0.36 1.50 -0.49
N ASP A 40 -0.86 1.98 -0.23
CA ASP A 40 -1.55 2.98 -1.05
C ASP A 40 -0.73 4.26 -1.18
N ALA A 41 -0.20 4.78 -0.06
CA ALA A 41 0.63 5.98 -0.06
C ALA A 41 1.92 5.80 -0.87
N ARG A 42 2.53 4.62 -0.80
CA ARG A 42 3.73 4.28 -1.58
C ARG A 42 3.41 4.21 -3.07
N GLU A 43 2.32 3.56 -3.45
CA GLU A 43 1.89 3.45 -4.85
C GLU A 43 1.58 4.84 -5.42
N MET A 44 0.73 5.64 -4.74
CA MET A 44 0.44 7.01 -5.14
C MET A 44 1.69 7.88 -5.25
N GLY A 45 2.64 7.74 -4.32
CA GLY A 45 3.91 8.46 -4.36
C GLY A 45 4.77 8.09 -5.57
N MET A 46 4.82 6.80 -5.91
CA MET A 46 5.52 6.30 -7.09
C MET A 46 4.87 6.82 -8.38
N GLU A 47 3.55 6.77 -8.48
CA GLU A 47 2.82 7.30 -9.64
C GLU A 47 3.08 8.81 -9.84
N LYS A 48 2.97 9.60 -8.77
CA LYS A 48 3.27 11.05 -8.80
C LYS A 48 4.71 11.33 -9.23
N GLY A 49 5.67 10.53 -8.76
CA GLY A 49 7.06 10.60 -9.17
C GLY A 49 7.24 10.36 -10.67
N ILE A 50 6.61 9.32 -11.21
CA ILE A 50 6.65 9.01 -12.65
C ILE A 50 6.07 10.16 -13.48
N VAL A 51 4.90 10.68 -13.10
CA VAL A 51 4.26 11.81 -13.79
C VAL A 51 5.16 13.05 -13.79
N SER A 52 5.81 13.35 -12.65
CA SER A 52 6.76 14.46 -12.56
C SER A 52 7.95 14.29 -13.51
N VAL A 53 8.50 13.08 -13.62
CA VAL A 53 9.61 12.79 -14.55
C VAL A 53 9.16 12.96 -16.00
N ILE A 54 7.99 12.44 -16.36
CA ILE A 54 7.43 12.58 -17.71
C ILE A 54 7.25 14.04 -18.09
N ARG A 55 6.70 14.87 -17.19
CA ARG A 55 6.58 16.33 -17.41
C ARG A 55 7.95 16.96 -17.73
N GLY A 56 9.00 16.56 -17.02
CA GLY A 56 10.37 17.00 -17.28
C GLY A 56 10.93 16.52 -18.63
N LEU A 57 10.60 15.29 -19.06
CA LEU A 57 10.99 14.74 -20.35
C LEU A 57 10.29 15.49 -21.51
N LEU A 58 8.99 15.72 -21.39
CA LEU A 58 8.20 16.48 -22.35
C LEU A 58 8.71 17.93 -22.47
N ALA A 59 9.04 18.57 -21.35
CA ALA A 59 9.63 19.91 -21.33
C ALA A 59 10.99 19.99 -22.03
N LYS A 60 11.72 18.86 -22.10
CA LYS A 60 12.97 18.73 -22.87
C LYS A 60 12.77 18.35 -24.34
N GLY A 61 11.51 18.29 -24.81
CA GLY A 61 11.16 17.98 -26.19
C GLY A 61 11.09 16.50 -26.52
N MET A 62 11.13 15.60 -25.52
CA MET A 62 10.86 14.18 -25.75
C MET A 62 9.37 13.98 -26.05
N PRO A 63 8.98 13.24 -27.10
CA PRO A 63 7.57 12.96 -27.36
C PRO A 63 7.01 11.95 -26.35
N LEU A 64 5.70 12.06 -26.09
CA LEU A 64 5.00 11.21 -25.12
C LEU A 64 5.09 9.71 -25.47
N THR A 65 5.17 9.38 -26.76
CA THR A 65 5.33 8.01 -27.26
C THR A 65 6.65 7.36 -26.81
N GLU A 66 7.74 8.13 -26.77
CA GLU A 66 9.03 7.64 -26.29
C GLU A 66 9.07 7.60 -24.76
N ALA A 67 8.44 8.58 -24.10
CA ALA A 67 8.30 8.56 -22.64
C ALA A 67 7.50 7.33 -22.16
N ALA A 68 6.43 6.96 -22.87
CA ALA A 68 5.63 5.78 -22.56
C ALA A 68 6.45 4.49 -22.54
N LYS A 69 7.38 4.31 -23.50
CA LYS A 69 8.27 3.14 -23.57
C LYS A 69 9.20 3.01 -22.35
N LEU A 70 9.46 4.10 -21.64
CA LEU A 70 10.33 4.14 -20.46
C LEU A 70 9.56 3.97 -19.15
N THR A 71 8.24 3.77 -19.22
CA THR A 71 7.35 3.69 -18.06
C THR A 71 6.44 2.48 -18.17
N PRO A 72 5.82 2.01 -17.07
CA PRO A 72 4.87 0.92 -17.13
C PRO A 72 3.50 1.29 -17.74
N TYR A 73 3.34 2.52 -18.26
CA TYR A 73 2.07 3.04 -18.74
C TYR A 73 2.05 3.19 -20.26
N SER A 74 0.88 2.95 -20.85
CA SER A 74 0.56 3.29 -22.24
C SER A 74 0.45 4.80 -22.44
N VAL A 75 0.49 5.23 -23.70
CA VAL A 75 0.32 6.65 -24.06
C VAL A 75 -1.00 7.20 -23.53
N GLU A 76 -2.10 6.46 -23.69
CA GLU A 76 -3.44 6.85 -23.23
C GLU A 76 -3.51 7.00 -21.71
N GLU A 77 -2.91 6.06 -20.97
CA GLU A 77 -2.84 6.13 -19.50
C GLU A 77 -2.01 7.32 -19.03
N LEU A 78 -0.91 7.62 -19.73
CA LEU A 78 -0.09 8.78 -19.43
C LEU A 78 -0.81 10.09 -19.71
N GLU A 79 -1.56 10.20 -20.81
CA GLU A 79 -2.39 11.37 -21.10
C GLU A 79 -3.41 11.60 -19.99
N LYS A 80 -4.11 10.54 -19.56
CA LYS A 80 -5.08 10.62 -18.46
C LYS A 80 -4.42 11.10 -17.17
N LYS A 81 -3.30 10.49 -16.76
CA LYS A 81 -2.58 10.86 -15.54
C LYS A 81 -1.97 12.26 -15.59
N LEU A 82 -1.56 12.75 -16.77
CA LEU A 82 -1.06 14.11 -16.93
C LEU A 82 -2.16 15.16 -16.76
N ASN A 83 -3.38 14.84 -17.21
CA ASN A 83 -4.56 15.69 -17.10
C ASN A 83 -5.18 15.69 -15.70
N GLU A 84 -5.22 14.54 -15.01
CA GLU A 84 -5.77 14.40 -13.65
C GLU A 84 -5.01 15.22 -12.59
N ASN A 85 -3.74 15.54 -12.83
CA ASN A 85 -2.88 16.30 -11.91
C ASN A 85 -2.78 17.79 -12.27
N GLN A 86 -3.79 18.37 -12.94
CA GLN A 86 -3.89 19.80 -13.26
C GLN A 86 -4.92 20.57 -12.39
N GLU A 87 -5.64 19.88 -11.51
CA GLU A 87 -6.47 20.46 -10.43
C GLU A 87 -5.69 20.51 -9.10
#